data_AF-A0A932S624-F1
#
_entry.id   AF-A0A932S624-F1
#
_cell.length_a   1.000
_cell.length_b   1.000
_cell.length_c   1.000
_cell.angle_alpha   90.00
_cell.angle_beta   90.00
_cell.angle_gamma   90.00
#
_symmetry.space_group_name_H-M   'P 1'
#
loop_
_entity.id
_entity.type
_entity.pdbx_description
1 polymer ?
#
loop_
_entity_poly.entity_id
_entity_poly.type
_entity_poly.pdbx_seq_one_letter_code
_entity_poly.pdbx_strand_id
1 'polypeptide(L)'
;MTQPIPHKQAWETMRNVPHLKPVREGDIEPGQWLTAEPGDGSGLYLKLGIKAQPSRRGMTLMDLIAAGDESPPAEGYDTVQIRGAGMDPKLPINKAHQSANKQYLVWADNIMSLYEEAISRQWSATRDIPWERLQPLPPELEKALCHIASFLTRVEFGAADRLGPWLIQIGYAY
;
A
#
# COMPACT_ATOMS: atom_id res chain seq x y z
N MET A 1 -1.12 -36.20 15.10
CA MET A 1 0.29 -35.84 14.75
C MET A 1 0.49 -36.15 13.28
N THR A 2 0.49 -35.14 12.42
CA THR A 2 0.77 -35.27 10.99
C THR A 2 2.28 -35.35 10.79
N GLN A 3 2.79 -36.47 10.27
CA GLN A 3 4.21 -36.58 9.94
C GLN A 3 4.54 -35.79 8.67
N PRO A 4 5.72 -35.15 8.58
CA PRO A 4 6.11 -34.40 7.40
C PRO A 4 6.28 -35.32 6.20
N ILE A 5 5.61 -34.98 5.10
CA ILE A 5 5.69 -35.74 3.84
C ILE A 5 7.04 -35.44 3.17
N PRO A 6 7.80 -36.46 2.73
CA PRO A 6 9.04 -36.28 1.98
C PRO A 6 8.84 -35.39 0.74
N HIS A 7 9.79 -34.48 0.48
CA HIS A 7 9.69 -33.47 -0.59
C HIS A 7 9.30 -34.06 -1.96
N LYS A 8 9.90 -35.18 -2.39
CA LYS A 8 9.54 -35.85 -3.65
C LYS A 8 8.07 -36.28 -3.70
N GLN A 9 7.57 -36.83 -2.60
CA GLN A 9 6.20 -37.30 -2.47
C GLN A 9 5.22 -36.12 -2.42
N ALA A 10 5.60 -35.00 -1.79
CA ALA A 10 4.82 -33.76 -1.83
C ALA A 10 4.72 -33.20 -3.27
N TRP A 11 5.81 -33.23 -4.04
CA TRP A 11 5.80 -32.79 -5.44
C TRP A 11 4.96 -33.67 -6.34
N GLU A 12 5.00 -34.99 -6.17
CA GLU A 12 4.15 -35.92 -6.90
C GLU A 12 2.67 -35.75 -6.55
N THR A 13 2.39 -35.56 -5.25
CA THR A 13 1.03 -35.28 -4.77
C THR A 13 0.50 -33.99 -5.39
N MET A 14 1.27 -32.89 -5.30
CA MET A 14 0.93 -31.59 -5.91
C MET A 14 0.78 -31.68 -7.43
N ARG A 15 1.53 -32.56 -8.10
CA ARG A 15 1.46 -32.74 -9.56
C ARG A 15 0.20 -33.43 -10.02
N ASN A 16 -0.36 -34.29 -9.19
CA ASN A 16 -1.57 -35.05 -9.50
C ASN A 16 -2.84 -34.42 -8.93
N VAL A 17 -2.76 -33.21 -8.37
CA VAL A 17 -3.91 -32.47 -7.85
C VAL A 17 -4.85 -32.09 -9.00
N PRO A 18 -6.09 -32.61 -9.04
CA PRO A 18 -6.99 -32.43 -10.18
C PRO A 18 -7.28 -30.97 -10.54
N HIS A 19 -7.38 -30.09 -9.54
CA HIS A 19 -7.67 -28.67 -9.73
C HIS A 19 -6.47 -27.82 -10.17
N LEU A 20 -5.24 -28.37 -10.15
CA LEU A 20 -4.04 -27.70 -10.64
C LEU A 20 -3.63 -28.18 -12.05
N LYS A 21 -4.27 -29.23 -12.56
CA LYS A 21 -4.02 -29.76 -13.90
C LYS A 21 -4.35 -28.74 -15.01
N PRO A 22 -5.50 -28.04 -14.99
CA PRO A 22 -5.82 -27.01 -16.00
C PRO A 22 -4.83 -25.84 -15.98
N VAL A 23 -4.37 -25.46 -14.78
CA VAL A 23 -3.36 -24.40 -14.58
C VAL A 23 -2.02 -24.71 -15.22
N ARG A 24 -1.64 -25.98 -15.28
CA ARG A 24 -0.36 -26.42 -15.86
C ARG A 24 -0.42 -26.65 -17.35
N GLU A 25 -1.59 -27.09 -17.84
CA GLU A 25 -1.85 -27.33 -19.26
C GLU A 25 -2.13 -26.02 -20.01
N GLY A 26 -2.21 -24.89 -19.30
CA GLY A 26 -2.52 -23.58 -19.87
C GLY A 26 -3.99 -23.41 -20.20
N ASP A 27 -4.81 -24.41 -19.89
CA ASP A 27 -6.26 -24.47 -20.11
C ASP A 27 -7.00 -23.86 -18.92
N ILE A 28 -6.53 -22.68 -18.50
CA ILE A 28 -7.23 -21.84 -17.55
C ILE A 28 -8.08 -20.94 -18.42
N GLU A 29 -9.39 -21.12 -18.42
CA GLU A 29 -10.26 -19.99 -18.71
C GLU A 29 -10.07 -19.03 -17.54
N PRO A 30 -9.32 -17.92 -17.73
CA PRO A 30 -9.18 -16.98 -16.68
C PRO A 30 -10.58 -16.39 -16.53
N GLY A 31 -11.24 -16.73 -15.41
CA GLY A 31 -12.67 -16.48 -15.23
C GLY A 31 -13.04 -15.03 -15.49
N GLN A 32 -14.33 -14.69 -15.37
CA GLN A 32 -14.87 -13.39 -15.78
C GLN A 32 -14.06 -12.14 -15.37
N TRP A 33 -13.20 -12.20 -14.34
CA TRP A 33 -12.26 -11.13 -13.99
C TRP A 33 -11.17 -10.79 -15.04
N LEU A 34 -10.72 -11.74 -15.89
CA LEU A 34 -9.70 -11.47 -16.92
C LEU A 34 -10.31 -11.18 -18.31
N THR A 35 -11.56 -11.61 -18.50
CA THR A 35 -12.31 -11.46 -19.76
C THR A 35 -13.47 -10.46 -19.65
N ALA A 36 -13.67 -9.83 -18.49
CA ALA A 36 -14.62 -8.74 -18.33
C ALA A 36 -14.29 -7.62 -19.31
N GLU A 37 -15.30 -7.15 -20.04
CA GLU A 37 -15.15 -5.95 -20.82
C GLU A 37 -14.80 -4.77 -19.88
N PRO A 38 -13.82 -3.92 -20.24
CA PRO A 38 -13.49 -2.74 -19.45
C PRO A 38 -14.76 -1.94 -19.20
N GLY A 39 -15.03 -1.60 -17.93
CA GLY A 39 -16.26 -0.90 -17.57
C GLY A 39 -16.44 0.38 -18.37
N ASP A 40 -17.67 0.65 -18.78
CA ASP A 40 -18.16 1.85 -19.48
C ASP A 40 -18.08 3.15 -18.64
N GLY A 41 -17.23 3.17 -17.61
CA GLY A 41 -17.15 4.22 -16.59
C GLY A 41 -18.06 3.98 -15.38
N SER A 42 -18.74 2.82 -15.30
CA SER A 42 -19.56 2.44 -14.13
C SER A 42 -19.30 1.03 -13.59
N GLY A 43 -18.31 0.32 -14.16
CA GLY A 43 -18.12 -1.12 -13.94
C GLY A 43 -17.11 -1.50 -12.85
N LEU A 44 -17.26 -2.71 -12.33
CA LEU A 44 -16.44 -3.43 -11.34
C LEU A 44 -14.90 -3.48 -11.61
N TYR A 45 -14.40 -2.97 -12.74
CA TYR A 45 -13.00 -3.07 -13.17
C TYR A 45 -12.55 -1.82 -13.93
N LEU A 46 -11.30 -1.42 -13.68
CA LEU A 46 -10.61 -0.23 -14.21
C LEU A 46 -10.68 -0.08 -15.75
N LYS A 47 -10.78 1.17 -16.20
CA LYS A 47 -10.61 1.59 -17.60
C LYS A 47 -9.15 1.39 -18.04
N LEU A 48 -8.91 0.34 -18.84
CA LEU A 48 -7.60 0.06 -19.43
C LEU A 48 -7.29 1.01 -20.61
N GLY A 49 -6.01 1.22 -20.91
CA GLY A 49 -5.56 1.96 -22.10
C GLY A 49 -5.26 3.46 -21.87
N ILE A 50 -5.38 3.97 -20.65
CA ILE A 50 -5.00 5.35 -20.33
C ILE A 50 -3.49 5.43 -20.14
N LYS A 51 -2.83 6.29 -20.93
CA LYS A 51 -1.40 6.54 -20.84
C LYS A 51 -1.16 7.88 -20.13
N ALA A 52 -0.49 7.84 -18.98
CA ALA A 52 0.00 9.05 -18.34
C ALA A 52 1.03 9.74 -19.25
N GLN A 53 0.94 11.06 -19.37
CA GLN A 53 1.91 11.86 -20.12
C GLN A 53 2.83 12.57 -19.12
N PRO A 54 4.16 12.44 -19.24
CA PRO A 54 5.08 13.09 -18.31
C PRO A 54 5.05 14.61 -18.49
N SER A 55 5.11 15.34 -17.38
CA SER A 55 5.26 16.79 -17.40
C SER A 55 6.71 17.21 -17.68
N ARG A 56 6.97 18.53 -17.75
CA ARG A 56 8.33 19.09 -17.86
C ARG A 56 9.25 18.68 -16.69
N ARG A 57 8.68 18.28 -15.55
CA ARG A 57 9.41 17.82 -14.35
C ARG A 57 9.63 16.30 -14.33
N GLY A 58 9.27 15.59 -15.40
CA GLY A 58 9.22 14.14 -15.43
C GLY A 58 7.81 13.63 -15.10
N MET A 59 7.69 12.32 -14.86
CA MET A 59 6.43 11.69 -14.48
C MET A 59 6.22 11.84 -12.98
N THR A 60 5.17 12.57 -12.59
CA THR A 60 4.77 12.75 -11.19
C THR A 60 3.51 11.96 -10.86
N LEU A 61 3.23 11.76 -9.57
CA LEU A 61 1.99 11.17 -9.08
C LEU A 61 0.77 11.98 -9.55
N MET A 62 0.88 13.30 -9.72
CA MET A 62 -0.19 14.13 -10.31
C MET A 62 -0.50 13.70 -11.74
N ASP A 63 0.54 13.42 -12.53
CA ASP A 63 0.41 12.99 -13.93
C ASP A 63 -0.18 11.56 -14.02
N LEU A 64 0.11 10.71 -13.03
CA LEU A 64 -0.46 9.36 -12.91
C LEU A 64 -1.92 9.39 -12.46
N ILE A 65 -2.27 10.25 -11.51
CA ILE A 65 -3.64 10.36 -10.98
C ILE A 65 -4.57 11.02 -12.01
N ALA A 66 -4.10 12.02 -12.76
CA ALA A 66 -4.89 12.64 -13.84
C ALA A 66 -5.28 11.65 -14.96
N ALA A 67 -4.58 10.51 -15.07
CA ALA A 67 -4.98 9.43 -15.95
C ALA A 67 -6.20 8.64 -15.42
N GLY A 68 -6.49 8.67 -14.13
CA GLY A 68 -7.68 8.07 -13.54
C GLY A 68 -8.79 9.11 -13.39
N ASP A 69 -9.79 9.08 -14.25
CA ASP A 69 -10.87 10.08 -14.37
C ASP A 69 -11.93 10.04 -13.24
N GLU A 70 -11.65 9.37 -12.12
CA GLU A 70 -12.61 9.24 -11.03
C GLU A 70 -12.21 10.15 -9.87
N SER A 71 -12.90 11.28 -9.78
CA SER A 71 -12.99 12.00 -8.52
C SER A 71 -13.64 11.05 -7.51
N PRO A 72 -13.01 10.75 -6.37
CA PRO A 72 -13.57 9.82 -5.43
C PRO A 72 -14.90 10.35 -4.90
N PRO A 73 -15.82 9.46 -4.54
CA PRO A 73 -17.13 9.86 -4.08
C PRO A 73 -17.03 10.60 -2.74
N ALA A 74 -18.05 11.40 -2.45
CA ALA A 74 -18.11 12.25 -1.27
C ALA A 74 -18.00 11.46 0.06
N GLU A 75 -18.35 10.17 0.03
CA GLU A 75 -18.23 9.24 1.15
C GLU A 75 -17.47 7.96 0.75
N GLY A 76 -16.66 7.49 1.69
CA GLY A 76 -16.07 6.15 1.77
C GLY A 76 -16.91 5.01 1.24
N TYR A 77 -16.30 4.07 0.50
CA TYR A 77 -16.86 2.73 0.46
C TYR A 77 -16.74 2.09 1.84
N ASP A 78 -17.78 1.33 2.17
CA ASP A 78 -17.97 0.60 3.42
C ASP A 78 -17.00 -0.59 3.65
N THR A 79 -16.04 -0.75 2.73
CA THR A 79 -15.07 -1.85 2.68
C THR A 79 -13.72 -1.35 2.16
N VAL A 80 -12.66 -2.12 2.41
CA VAL A 80 -11.31 -1.83 1.91
C VAL A 80 -11.13 -2.36 0.47
N GLN A 81 -11.80 -1.76 -0.53
CA GLN A 81 -11.60 -1.97 -1.98
C GLN A 81 -10.43 -1.23 -2.66
N ILE A 82 -9.77 -1.86 -3.61
CA ILE A 82 -8.77 -1.14 -4.42
C ILE A 82 -9.44 -0.08 -5.30
N ARG A 83 -8.81 1.07 -5.59
CA ARG A 83 -9.35 2.09 -6.50
C ARG A 83 -9.75 1.44 -7.84
N GLY A 84 -11.01 1.62 -8.24
CA GLY A 84 -11.58 1.02 -9.45
C GLY A 84 -11.85 -0.50 -9.35
N ALA A 85 -11.78 -1.07 -8.15
CA ALA A 85 -12.28 -2.41 -7.88
C ALA A 85 -13.76 -2.38 -7.53
N GLY A 86 -14.48 -3.36 -8.05
CA GLY A 86 -15.89 -3.57 -7.75
C GLY A 86 -16.19 -3.99 -6.32
N MET A 87 -17.35 -3.57 -5.81
CA MET A 87 -17.90 -4.05 -4.56
C MET A 87 -18.64 -5.38 -4.78
N ASP A 88 -18.27 -6.44 -4.04
CA ASP A 88 -19.18 -7.57 -3.86
C ASP A 88 -20.31 -7.14 -2.90
N PRO A 89 -21.59 -7.12 -3.34
CA PRO A 89 -22.72 -6.71 -2.51
C PRO A 89 -22.92 -7.55 -1.25
N LYS A 90 -22.30 -8.74 -1.16
CA LYS A 90 -22.47 -9.68 -0.04
C LYS A 90 -21.44 -9.49 1.08
N LEU A 91 -20.43 -8.64 0.89
CA LEU A 91 -19.41 -8.44 1.90
C LEU A 91 -19.97 -7.67 3.12
N PRO A 92 -19.64 -8.11 4.35
CA PRO A 92 -20.02 -7.39 5.55
C PRO A 92 -19.32 -6.03 5.58
N ILE A 93 -20.14 -4.99 5.67
CA ILE A 93 -19.76 -3.58 5.73
C ILE A 93 -19.13 -3.28 7.10
N ASN A 94 -17.89 -2.77 7.11
CA ASN A 94 -17.12 -2.50 8.33
C ASN A 94 -17.14 -1.01 8.72
N LYS A 95 -18.33 -0.42 8.84
CA LYS A 95 -18.54 0.99 9.21
C LYS A 95 -17.92 1.43 10.53
N ALA A 96 -17.76 0.51 11.49
CA ALA A 96 -17.30 0.82 12.84
C ALA A 96 -15.84 1.33 12.89
N HIS A 97 -15.02 0.98 11.89
CA HIS A 97 -13.60 1.30 11.86
C HIS A 97 -13.24 2.48 10.94
N GLN A 98 -14.20 3.04 10.20
CA GLN A 98 -14.00 4.07 9.16
C GLN A 98 -14.77 5.37 9.49
N SER A 99 -14.66 5.85 10.72
CA SER A 99 -15.40 7.05 11.18
C SER A 99 -14.97 8.36 10.51
N ALA A 100 -13.75 8.41 9.96
CA ALA A 100 -13.18 9.57 9.30
C ALA A 100 -13.01 9.32 7.79
N ASN A 101 -14.04 8.80 7.11
CA ASN A 101 -13.97 8.42 5.68
C ASN A 101 -14.74 9.39 4.75
N LYS A 102 -14.97 10.63 5.21
CA LYS A 102 -15.61 11.66 4.38
C LYS A 102 -14.55 12.47 3.68
N GLN A 103 -14.77 12.77 2.39
CA GLN A 103 -13.79 13.45 1.55
C GLN A 103 -13.30 14.75 2.21
N TYR A 104 -14.20 15.61 2.69
CA TYR A 104 -13.85 16.88 3.34
C TYR A 104 -13.08 16.75 4.67
N LEU A 105 -13.04 15.57 5.30
CA LEU A 105 -12.30 15.33 6.55
C LEU A 105 -10.87 14.84 6.30
N VAL A 106 -10.65 14.11 5.20
CA VAL A 106 -9.38 13.43 4.91
C VAL A 106 -8.57 14.16 3.84
N TRP A 107 -9.25 14.84 2.92
CA TRP A 107 -8.63 15.39 1.73
C TRP A 107 -8.03 16.76 2.01
N ALA A 108 -6.77 16.91 1.63
CA ALA A 108 -6.13 18.21 1.53
C ALA A 108 -5.45 18.32 0.16
N ASP A 109 -5.65 19.46 -0.49
CA ASP A 109 -5.23 19.70 -1.88
C ASP A 109 -3.70 19.62 -2.06
N ASN A 110 -2.94 19.79 -0.97
CA ASN A 110 -1.49 19.80 -0.96
C ASN A 110 -0.85 18.43 -0.67
N ILE A 111 -1.62 17.39 -0.30
CA ILE A 111 -1.07 16.09 0.12
C ILE A 111 -0.16 15.50 -0.96
N MET A 112 -0.56 15.62 -2.22
CA MET A 112 0.21 15.04 -3.32
C MET A 112 1.55 15.76 -3.52
N SER A 113 1.58 17.08 -3.35
CA SER A 113 2.82 17.86 -3.41
C SER A 113 3.74 17.52 -2.23
N LEU A 114 3.18 17.36 -1.04
CA LEU A 114 3.95 16.97 0.16
C LEU A 114 4.53 15.56 0.03
N TYR A 115 3.78 14.63 -0.58
CA TYR A 115 4.24 13.27 -0.83
C TYR A 115 5.42 13.23 -1.81
N GLU A 116 5.30 13.93 -2.93
CA GLU A 116 6.38 14.05 -3.92
C GLU A 116 7.63 14.69 -3.32
N GLU A 117 7.44 15.76 -2.55
CA GLU A 117 8.54 16.39 -1.82
C GLU A 117 9.20 15.41 -0.84
N ALA A 118 8.42 14.65 -0.08
CA ALA A 118 8.94 13.67 0.87
C ALA A 118 9.74 12.55 0.21
N ILE A 119 9.27 12.02 -0.93
CA ILE A 119 10.02 11.02 -1.71
C ILE A 119 11.31 11.62 -2.24
N SER A 120 11.25 12.82 -2.83
CA SER A 120 12.43 13.45 -3.43
C SER A 120 13.54 13.75 -2.41
N ARG A 121 13.17 13.95 -1.14
CA ARG A 121 14.06 14.23 -0.02
C ARG A 121 14.37 13.00 0.84
N GLN A 122 13.90 11.82 0.43
CA GLN A 122 14.12 10.59 1.19
C GLN A 122 15.62 10.27 1.26
N TRP A 123 16.08 9.95 2.46
CA TRP A 123 17.44 9.52 2.72
C TRP A 123 17.42 8.23 3.53
N SER A 124 18.52 7.48 3.44
CA SER A 124 18.72 6.22 4.15
C SER A 124 19.80 6.41 5.19
N ALA A 125 19.45 6.20 6.46
CA ALA A 125 20.42 6.28 7.56
C ALA A 125 21.59 5.31 7.38
N THR A 126 21.38 4.15 6.77
CA THR A 126 22.45 3.14 6.57
C THR A 126 23.43 3.53 5.47
N ARG A 127 22.97 4.23 4.42
CA ARG A 127 23.80 4.54 3.25
C ARG A 127 24.38 5.95 3.28
N ASP A 128 23.59 6.92 3.73
CA ASP A 128 23.90 8.33 3.54
C ASP A 128 24.65 8.93 4.76
N ILE A 129 24.68 8.23 5.90
CA ILE A 129 25.48 8.60 7.08
C ILE A 129 26.77 7.77 7.12
N PRO A 130 27.97 8.41 7.15
CA PRO A 130 29.25 7.72 7.22
C PRO A 130 29.58 7.29 8.66
N TRP A 131 28.91 6.23 9.14
CA TRP A 131 29.07 5.70 10.51
C TRP A 131 30.51 5.29 10.85
N GLU A 132 31.29 4.89 9.86
CA GLU A 132 32.69 4.50 9.99
C GLU A 132 33.63 5.65 10.40
N ARG A 133 33.19 6.90 10.24
CA ARG A 133 33.98 8.09 10.61
C ARG A 133 33.75 8.53 12.06
N LEU A 134 32.89 7.83 12.80
CA LEU A 134 32.58 8.18 14.18
C LEU A 134 33.79 7.96 15.08
N GLN A 135 34.11 8.95 15.92
CA GLN A 135 35.17 8.86 16.93
C GLN A 135 34.54 8.77 18.33
N PRO A 136 35.20 8.13 19.30
CA PRO A 136 34.72 8.10 20.67
C PRO A 136 34.73 9.52 21.26
N LEU A 137 33.65 9.88 21.96
CA LEU A 137 33.52 11.15 22.67
C LEU A 137 33.95 10.99 24.14
N PRO A 138 34.19 12.09 24.87
CA PRO A 138 34.39 12.03 26.32
C PRO A 138 33.19 11.34 27.01
N PRO A 139 33.42 10.51 28.05
CA PRO A 139 32.37 9.63 28.60
C PRO A 139 31.09 10.35 29.07
N GLU A 140 31.21 11.55 29.65
CA GLU A 140 30.06 12.31 30.13
C GLU A 140 29.23 12.89 28.98
N LEU A 141 29.88 13.29 27.88
CA LEU A 141 29.21 13.79 26.70
C LEU A 141 28.53 12.66 25.92
N GLU A 142 29.18 11.50 25.82
CA GLU A 142 28.60 10.31 25.21
C GLU A 142 27.34 9.85 25.95
N LYS A 143 27.37 9.82 27.30
CA LYS A 143 26.17 9.54 28.11
C LYS A 143 25.03 10.53 27.87
N ALA A 144 25.35 11.82 27.81
CA ALA A 144 24.35 12.87 27.56
C ALA A 144 23.71 12.71 26.16
N LEU A 145 24.53 12.44 25.13
CA LEU A 145 24.05 12.16 23.78
C LEU A 145 23.18 10.91 23.72
N CYS A 146 23.59 9.81 24.36
CA CYS A 146 22.80 8.59 24.44
C CYS A 146 21.46 8.82 25.14
N HIS A 147 21.41 9.69 26.15
CA HIS A 147 20.16 10.06 26.81
C HIS A 147 19.24 10.82 25.85
N ILE A 148 19.77 11.81 25.14
CA ILE A 148 19.02 12.59 24.14
C ILE A 148 18.52 11.67 23.02
N ALA A 149 19.37 10.80 22.48
CA ALA A 149 19.01 9.83 21.45
C ALA A 149 17.87 8.92 21.94
N SER A 150 17.97 8.39 23.16
CA SER A 150 16.92 7.56 23.76
C SER A 150 15.59 8.31 23.91
N PHE A 151 15.65 9.59 24.29
CA PHE A 151 14.47 10.44 24.37
C PHE A 151 13.85 10.68 22.98
N LEU A 152 14.65 11.03 21.97
CA LEU A 152 14.18 11.24 20.60
C LEU A 152 13.54 9.99 20.03
N THR A 153 14.18 8.83 20.19
CA THR A 153 13.63 7.54 19.77
C THR A 153 12.29 7.26 20.45
N ARG A 154 12.15 7.54 21.75
CA ARG A 154 10.86 7.37 22.44
C ARG A 154 9.77 8.28 21.85
N VAL A 155 10.09 9.54 21.55
CA VAL A 155 9.14 10.48 20.96
C VAL A 155 8.74 10.03 19.56
N GLU A 156 9.70 9.58 18.74
CA GLU A 156 9.48 9.08 17.39
C GLU A 156 8.54 7.86 17.38
N PHE A 157 8.84 6.82 18.15
CA PHE A 157 7.98 5.64 18.26
C PHE A 157 6.61 5.98 18.83
N GLY A 158 6.54 6.85 19.85
CA GLY A 158 5.27 7.27 20.42
C GLY A 158 4.40 8.07 19.44
N ALA A 159 5.01 8.80 18.51
CA ALA A 159 4.28 9.47 17.44
C ALA A 159 3.81 8.47 16.37
N ALA A 160 4.68 7.55 15.94
CA ALA A 160 4.37 6.54 14.94
C ALA A 160 3.21 5.62 15.37
N ASP A 161 3.21 5.14 16.62
CA ASP A 161 2.16 4.28 17.16
C ASP A 161 0.78 4.97 17.19
N ARG A 162 0.76 6.31 17.34
CA ARG A 162 -0.49 7.08 17.32
C ARG A 162 -1.04 7.28 15.92
N LEU A 163 -0.20 7.21 14.88
CA LEU A 163 -0.63 7.37 13.49
C LEU A 163 -1.27 6.09 12.93
N GLY A 164 -0.87 4.91 13.40
CA GLY A 164 -1.40 3.63 12.93
C GLY A 164 -2.93 3.52 12.94
N PRO A 165 -3.62 3.84 14.05
CA PRO A 165 -5.09 3.83 14.10
C PRO A 165 -5.76 4.76 13.09
N TRP A 166 -5.13 5.90 12.77
CA TRP A 166 -5.69 6.86 11.80
C TRP A 166 -5.75 6.28 10.39
N LEU A 167 -4.81 5.42 9.99
CA LEU A 167 -4.82 4.79 8.66
C LEU A 167 -6.10 3.98 8.40
N ILE A 168 -6.63 3.33 9.43
CA ILE A 168 -7.88 2.56 9.33
C ILE A 168 -9.08 3.52 9.29
N GLN A 169 -9.01 4.63 10.05
CA GLN A 169 -10.10 5.62 10.12
C GLN A 169 -10.24 6.45 8.85
N ILE A 170 -9.13 6.85 8.23
CA ILE A 170 -9.08 7.59 6.96
C ILE A 170 -9.12 6.67 5.76
N GLY A 171 -9.07 5.35 5.98
CA GLY A 171 -8.97 4.31 4.97
C GLY A 171 -10.17 4.31 4.05
N TYR A 172 -10.12 5.21 3.06
CA TYR A 172 -10.59 4.94 1.73
C TYR A 172 -9.67 3.87 1.16
N ALA A 173 -10.27 2.96 0.46
CA ALA A 173 -9.59 1.76 0.15
C ALA A 173 -8.67 1.93 -1.07
N TYR A 174 -7.45 1.38 -0.96
CA TYR A 174 -6.31 1.61 -1.87
C TYR A 174 -6.33 0.71 -3.06
#